data_AF-A0A7Y0XEJ2-F1
#
_entry.id   AF-A0A7Y0XEJ2-F1
#
_cell.length_a   1.000
_cell.length_b   1.000
_cell.length_c   1.000
_cell.angle_alpha   90.00
_cell.angle_beta   90.00
_cell.angle_gamma   90.00
#
_symmetry.space_group_name_H-M   'P 1'
#
loop_
_entity.id
_entity.type
_entity.pdbx_description
1 polymer ?
#
loop_
_entity_poly.entity_id
_entity_poly.type
_entity_poly.pdbx_seq_one_letter_code
_entity_poly.pdbx_strand_id
1 'polypeptide(L)'
;TDQKGLFTADPRKDPNAELIKEVKTIDDTLRKIAGGSGTTLGTGGMATKLQAADIARRAGIEVIIAAGSAPNVIFDSLSAEPQGTRFLPCAEALENRKRWILAGPAASGDIVIDDGAVNAVVGKGSSLLA
;
A
#
# COMPACT_ATOMS: atom_id res chain seq x y z
N THR A 1 -0.11 -14.30 3.70
CA THR A 1 1.36 -14.14 3.79
C THR A 1 1.92 -15.13 4.80
N ASP A 2 3.24 -15.29 4.91
CA ASP A 2 3.93 -16.12 5.90
C ASP A 2 4.05 -15.44 7.28
N GLN A 3 4.12 -14.11 7.31
CA GLN A 3 4.06 -13.30 8.53
C GLN A 3 2.61 -13.02 8.99
N LYS A 4 2.42 -12.71 10.27
CA LYS A 4 1.10 -12.39 10.85
C LYS A 4 0.47 -11.12 10.29
N GLY A 5 1.27 -10.17 9.83
CA GLY A 5 0.85 -8.87 9.30
C GLY A 5 2.05 -7.95 9.20
N LEU A 6 1.80 -6.63 9.27
CA LEU A 6 2.84 -5.61 9.34
C LEU A 6 3.19 -5.31 10.81
N PHE A 7 4.49 -5.24 11.10
CA PHE A 7 5.01 -4.94 12.44
C PHE A 7 5.65 -3.55 12.50
N THR A 8 5.78 -2.99 13.70
CA THR A 8 6.47 -1.70 13.96
C THR A 8 7.98 -1.77 13.68
N ALA A 9 8.56 -2.96 13.74
CA ALA A 9 9.95 -3.27 13.37
C ALA A 9 10.04 -4.72 12.87
N ASP A 10 11.21 -5.16 12.40
CA ASP A 10 11.41 -6.57 12.03
C ASP A 10 11.39 -7.44 13.32
N PRO A 11 10.37 -8.30 13.53
CA PRO A 11 10.23 -9.07 14.77
C PRO A 11 11.32 -10.13 14.94
N ARG A 12 12.15 -10.38 13.93
CA ARG A 12 13.33 -11.25 14.03
C ARG A 12 14.52 -10.54 14.66
N LYS A 13 14.53 -9.20 14.66
CA LYS A 13 15.63 -8.36 15.12
C LYS A 13 15.27 -7.54 16.36
N ASP A 14 14.01 -7.13 16.48
CA ASP A 14 13.51 -6.35 17.59
C ASP A 14 12.45 -7.16 18.36
N PRO A 15 12.73 -7.59 19.61
CA PRO A 15 11.76 -8.31 20.43
C PRO A 15 10.56 -7.44 20.85
N ASN A 16 10.67 -6.11 20.75
CA ASN A 16 9.59 -5.16 21.04
C ASN A 16 8.75 -4.85 19.78
N ALA A 17 8.98 -5.54 18.67
CA ALA A 17 8.18 -5.36 17.46
C ALA A 17 6.72 -5.77 17.71
N GLU A 18 5.81 -4.83 17.56
CA GLU A 18 4.38 -5.03 17.76
C GLU A 18 3.65 -5.12 16.42
N LEU A 19 2.59 -5.93 16.39
CA LEU A 19 1.73 -6.04 15.21
C LEU A 19 0.90 -4.75 15.08
N ILE A 20 1.05 -4.06 13.96
CA ILE A 20 0.22 -2.92 13.61
C ILE A 20 -1.17 -3.44 13.26
N LYS A 21 -2.19 -3.04 14.02
CA LYS A 21 -3.57 -3.51 13.83
C LYS A 21 -4.29 -2.77 12.72
N GLU A 22 -4.07 -1.47 12.61
CA GLU A 22 -4.73 -0.60 11.63
C GLU A 22 -3.76 0.43 11.05
N VAL A 23 -3.87 0.68 9.75
CA VAL A 23 -3.09 1.67 9.02
C VAL A 23 -4.03 2.63 8.30
N LYS A 24 -3.90 3.93 8.58
CA LYS A 24 -4.64 5.01 7.90
C LYS A 24 -3.85 5.70 6.78
N THR A 25 -2.53 5.60 6.82
CA THR A 25 -1.64 6.20 5.83
C THR A 25 -0.42 5.30 5.66
N ILE A 26 0.01 5.10 4.40
CA ILE A 26 1.26 4.43 4.08
C ILE A 26 2.28 5.53 3.74
N ASP A 27 3.08 5.92 4.72
CA ASP A 27 4.12 6.94 4.58
C ASP A 27 5.51 6.31 4.35
N ASP A 28 6.53 7.15 4.15
CA ASP A 28 7.90 6.69 3.95
C ASP A 28 8.45 5.93 5.16
N THR A 29 7.97 6.25 6.36
CA THR A 29 8.32 5.54 7.60
C THR A 29 7.87 4.08 7.53
N LEU A 30 6.60 3.85 7.19
CA LEU A 30 6.01 2.52 7.05
C LEU A 30 6.69 1.73 5.92
N ARG A 31 6.99 2.40 4.80
CA ARG A 31 7.72 1.80 3.67
C ARG A 31 9.14 1.39 4.06
N LYS A 32 9.85 2.19 4.86
CA LYS A 32 11.17 1.85 5.39
C LYS A 32 11.12 0.64 6.31
N ILE A 33 10.14 0.58 7.22
CA ILE A 33 9.95 -0.56 8.13
C ILE A 33 9.72 -1.85 7.31
N ALA A 34 8.89 -1.79 6.27
CA ALA A 34 8.62 -2.92 5.38
C ALA A 34 9.78 -3.28 4.43
N GLY A 35 10.67 -2.34 4.11
CA GLY A 35 11.86 -2.55 3.29
C GLY A 35 13.06 -3.09 4.06
N GLY A 36 13.09 -2.89 5.40
CA GLY A 36 14.16 -3.38 6.28
C GLY A 36 14.12 -4.88 6.60
N SER A 37 13.02 -5.57 6.23
CA SER A 37 12.90 -7.02 6.36
C SER A 37 13.80 -7.69 5.32
N GLY A 38 15.04 -7.98 5.72
CA GLY A 38 16.17 -8.37 4.88
C GLY A 38 16.07 -9.74 4.20
N THR A 39 15.11 -9.94 3.30
CA THR A 39 15.16 -11.04 2.33
C THR A 39 15.65 -10.52 1.00
N THR A 40 16.96 -10.64 0.76
CA THR A 40 17.66 -10.36 -0.51
C THR A 40 17.23 -11.31 -1.65
N LEU A 41 16.36 -12.29 -1.37
CA LEU A 41 15.81 -13.25 -2.31
C LEU A 41 14.28 -13.23 -2.25
N GLY A 42 13.65 -12.43 -3.10
CA GLY A 42 12.22 -12.51 -3.34
C GLY A 42 11.62 -11.22 -3.87
N THR A 43 11.13 -11.26 -5.11
CA THR A 43 10.35 -10.20 -5.78
C THR A 43 8.96 -9.95 -5.15
N GLY A 44 8.69 -10.45 -3.94
CA GLY A 44 7.36 -10.54 -3.30
C GLY A 44 7.33 -10.34 -1.78
N GLY A 45 8.14 -9.41 -1.25
CA GLY A 45 8.27 -9.11 0.19
C GLY A 45 7.11 -8.30 0.80
N MET A 46 7.31 -7.76 2.01
CA MET A 46 6.33 -6.87 2.65
C MET A 46 6.20 -5.54 1.89
N ALA A 47 7.29 -5.03 1.33
CA ALA A 47 7.29 -3.84 0.47
C ALA A 47 6.31 -3.95 -0.71
N THR A 48 6.33 -5.06 -1.45
CA THR A 48 5.39 -5.31 -2.57
C THR A 48 3.94 -5.37 -2.10
N LYS A 49 3.69 -5.94 -0.90
CA LYS A 49 2.34 -5.99 -0.32
C LYS A 49 1.85 -4.60 0.09
N LEU A 50 2.73 -3.74 0.61
CA LEU A 50 2.39 -2.34 0.86
C LEU A 50 2.09 -1.58 -0.43
N GLN A 51 2.83 -1.83 -1.51
CA GLN A 51 2.54 -1.22 -2.81
C GLN A 51 1.15 -1.65 -3.34
N ALA A 52 0.84 -2.94 -3.28
CA ALA A 52 -0.48 -3.45 -3.66
C ALA A 52 -1.59 -2.87 -2.77
N ALA A 53 -1.34 -2.77 -1.46
CA ALA A 53 -2.26 -2.14 -0.52
C ALA A 53 -2.48 -0.66 -0.85
N ASP A 54 -1.43 0.12 -1.15
CA ASP A 54 -1.54 1.53 -1.53
C ASP A 54 -2.42 1.71 -2.79
N ILE A 55 -2.20 0.89 -3.82
CA ILE A 55 -3.02 0.89 -5.04
C ILE A 55 -4.51 0.63 -4.73
N ALA A 56 -4.80 -0.44 -3.98
CA ALA A 56 -6.16 -0.82 -3.63
C ALA A 56 -6.84 0.23 -2.73
N ARG A 57 -6.14 0.77 -1.73
CA ARG A 57 -6.67 1.82 -0.84
C ARG A 57 -7.03 3.09 -1.60
N ARG A 58 -6.20 3.52 -2.57
CA ARG A 58 -6.48 4.67 -3.44
C ARG A 58 -7.66 4.42 -4.38
N ALA A 59 -7.92 3.15 -4.70
CA ALA A 59 -9.14 2.71 -5.36
C ALA A 59 -10.34 2.56 -4.39
N GLY A 60 -10.24 3.02 -3.14
CA GLY A 60 -11.34 2.96 -2.18
C GLY A 60 -11.59 1.56 -1.60
N ILE A 61 -10.62 0.64 -1.72
CA ILE A 61 -10.75 -0.75 -1.28
C ILE A 61 -10.00 -0.94 0.04
N GLU A 62 -10.66 -1.55 1.00
CA GLU A 62 -10.03 -2.00 2.24
C GLU A 62 -9.13 -3.21 1.98
N VAL A 63 -7.96 -3.23 2.61
CA VAL A 63 -6.98 -4.32 2.44
C VAL A 63 -6.61 -4.90 3.78
N ILE A 64 -6.49 -6.22 3.85
CA ILE A 64 -6.05 -6.92 5.05
C ILE A 64 -4.81 -7.75 4.69
N ILE A 65 -3.73 -7.57 5.46
CA ILE A 65 -2.54 -8.42 5.37
C ILE A 65 -2.51 -9.31 6.61
N ALA A 66 -2.72 -10.61 6.39
CA ALA A 66 -2.78 -11.62 7.44
C ALA A 66 -1.99 -12.89 7.09
N ALA A 67 -1.62 -13.67 8.12
CA ALA A 67 -1.01 -14.98 7.95
C ALA A 67 -2.01 -15.95 7.30
N GLY A 68 -1.64 -16.55 6.16
CA GLY A 68 -2.52 -17.47 5.44
C GLY A 68 -2.77 -18.78 6.19
N SER A 69 -1.89 -19.14 7.11
CA SER A 69 -2.00 -20.31 7.98
C SER A 69 -2.87 -20.07 9.23
N ALA A 70 -3.34 -18.84 9.46
CA ALA A 70 -4.16 -18.55 10.61
C ALA A 70 -5.57 -19.17 10.46
N PRO A 71 -6.12 -19.79 11.52
CA PRO A 71 -7.45 -20.39 11.46
C PRO A 71 -8.51 -19.34 11.18
N ASN A 72 -9.50 -19.67 10.36
CA ASN A 72 -10.63 -18.79 9.99
C ASN A 72 -10.25 -17.43 9.37
N VAL A 73 -9.01 -17.24 8.92
CA VAL A 73 -8.49 -15.93 8.49
C VAL A 73 -9.35 -15.22 7.45
N ILE A 74 -9.99 -15.96 6.54
CA ILE A 74 -10.88 -15.38 5.51
C ILE A 74 -12.15 -14.82 6.14
N PHE A 75 -12.79 -15.55 7.06
CA PHE A 75 -14.01 -15.09 7.74
C PHE A 75 -13.71 -13.95 8.70
N ASP A 76 -12.62 -14.06 9.46
CA ASP A 76 -12.22 -13.03 10.40
C ASP A 76 -11.83 -11.73 9.69
N SER A 77 -11.36 -11.82 8.44
CA SER A 77 -11.10 -10.65 7.58
C SER A 77 -12.37 -9.84 7.26
N LEU A 78 -13.56 -10.41 7.44
CA LEU A 78 -14.84 -9.71 7.26
C LEU A 78 -15.38 -9.10 8.56
N SER A 79 -14.70 -9.34 9.69
CA SER A 79 -15.10 -8.82 11.00
C SER A 79 -14.62 -7.39 11.23
N ALA A 80 -15.10 -6.75 12.31
CA ALA A 80 -14.63 -5.43 12.72
C ALA A 80 -13.15 -5.43 13.15
N GLU A 81 -12.65 -6.57 13.63
CA GLU A 81 -11.28 -6.74 14.14
C GLU A 81 -10.59 -7.91 13.43
N PRO A 82 -10.14 -7.70 12.19
CA PRO A 82 -9.51 -8.76 11.42
C PRO A 82 -8.18 -9.20 12.03
N GLN A 83 -7.82 -10.46 11.79
CA GLN A 83 -6.48 -10.95 12.11
C GLN A 83 -5.44 -10.24 11.22
N GLY A 84 -4.29 -9.91 11.79
CA GLY A 84 -3.20 -9.22 11.07
C GLY A 84 -3.33 -7.71 11.08
N THR A 85 -3.11 -7.08 9.93
CA THR A 85 -3.10 -5.62 9.75
C THR A 85 -4.16 -5.19 8.77
N ARG A 86 -5.04 -4.28 9.21
CA ARG A 86 -6.10 -3.65 8.44
C ARG A 86 -5.62 -2.34 7.82
N PHE A 87 -5.87 -2.14 6.53
CA PHE A 87 -5.51 -0.96 5.79
C PHE A 87 -6.78 -0.29 5.28
N LEU A 88 -7.15 0.85 5.87
CA LEU A 88 -8.39 1.54 5.52
C LEU A 88 -8.34 2.17 4.11
N PRO A 89 -9.48 2.28 3.41
CA PRO A 89 -9.56 3.07 2.18
C PRO A 89 -9.07 4.51 2.38
N CYS A 90 -8.53 5.12 1.32
CA CYS A 90 -8.27 6.57 1.35
C CYS A 90 -9.60 7.34 1.38
N ALA A 91 -9.71 8.38 2.23
CA ALA A 91 -10.93 9.17 2.37
C ALA A 91 -11.37 9.83 1.06
N GLU A 92 -10.40 10.31 0.28
CA GLU A 92 -10.60 10.80 -1.09
C GLU A 92 -10.15 9.72 -2.08
N ALA A 93 -11.04 8.75 -2.33
CA ALA A 93 -10.78 7.72 -3.32
C ALA A 93 -10.78 8.30 -4.73
N LEU A 94 -9.88 7.83 -5.58
CA LEU A 94 -9.86 8.23 -6.99
C LEU A 94 -11.19 7.87 -7.67
N GLU A 95 -11.66 8.77 -8.53
CA GLU A 95 -12.81 8.53 -9.40
C GLU A 95 -12.65 7.19 -10.14
N ASN A 96 -13.73 6.41 -10.23
CA ASN A 96 -13.73 5.07 -10.83
C ASN A 96 -13.01 5.03 -12.20
N ARG A 97 -13.21 6.05 -13.04
CA ARG A 97 -12.61 6.13 -14.38
C ARG A 97 -11.07 6.25 -14.37
N LYS A 98 -10.45 6.70 -13.28
CA LYS A 98 -9.00 6.89 -13.19
C LYS A 98 -8.27 5.73 -12.52
N ARG A 99 -9.00 4.79 -11.88
CA ARG A 99 -8.40 3.66 -11.15
C ARG A 99 -7.56 2.72 -12.03
N TRP A 100 -7.94 2.57 -13.30
CA TRP A 100 -7.17 1.75 -14.24
C TRP A 100 -5.75 2.28 -14.47
N ILE A 101 -5.49 3.57 -14.25
CA ILE A 101 -4.14 4.15 -14.39
C ILE A 101 -3.21 3.59 -13.30
N LEU A 102 -3.74 3.29 -12.09
CA LEU A 102 -2.94 2.74 -10.99
C LEU A 102 -2.61 1.25 -11.16
N ALA A 103 -3.51 0.49 -11.79
CA ALA A 103 -3.41 -0.98 -11.89
C ALA A 103 -3.20 -1.47 -13.33
N GLY A 104 -3.12 -0.54 -14.29
CA GLY A 104 -3.03 -0.81 -15.72
C GLY A 104 -1.61 -1.16 -16.16
N PRO A 105 -1.40 -1.27 -17.49
CA PRO A 105 -0.08 -1.53 -18.06
C PRO A 105 0.94 -0.48 -17.61
N ALA A 106 2.20 -0.89 -17.48
CA ALA A 106 3.30 0.03 -17.26
C ALA A 106 3.32 1.09 -18.38
N ALA A 107 3.72 2.32 -18.03
CA ALA A 107 3.86 3.40 -19.00
C ALA A 107 4.83 2.99 -20.12
N SER A 108 4.47 3.32 -21.36
CA SER A 108 5.30 3.03 -22.54
C SER A 108 6.45 4.03 -22.75
N GLY A 109 6.55 5.06 -21.90
CA GLY A 109 7.55 6.11 -21.99
C GLY A 109 7.21 7.29 -21.08
N ASP A 110 8.07 8.31 -21.13
CA ASP A 110 8.00 9.49 -20.27
C ASP A 110 7.88 10.78 -21.11
N ILE A 111 7.31 11.82 -20.51
CA ILE A 111 7.23 13.18 -21.09
C ILE A 111 7.89 14.15 -20.11
N VAL A 112 8.75 15.02 -20.63
CA VAL A 112 9.36 16.13 -19.88
C VAL A 112 8.52 17.38 -20.09
N ILE A 113 8.15 18.05 -19.00
CA ILE A 113 7.27 19.23 -19.01
C ILE A 113 7.97 20.41 -18.32
N ASP A 114 7.58 21.63 -18.66
CA ASP A 114 8.08 22.85 -18.02
C ASP A 114 7.45 23.11 -16.64
N ASP A 115 8.02 24.05 -15.88
CA ASP A 115 7.56 24.41 -14.53
C ASP A 115 6.12 24.93 -14.50
N GLY A 116 5.66 25.59 -15.58
CA GLY A 116 4.29 26.07 -15.71
C GLY A 116 3.31 24.92 -15.81
N ALA A 117 3.64 23.90 -16.60
CA ALA A 117 2.88 22.66 -16.71
C ALA A 117 2.89 21.85 -15.40
N VAL A 118 4.02 21.78 -14.69
CA VAL A 118 4.09 21.15 -13.36
C VAL A 118 3.09 21.81 -12.40
N ASN A 119 3.10 23.14 -12.33
CA ASN A 119 2.18 23.88 -11.47
C ASN A 119 0.70 23.67 -11.86
N ALA A 120 0.40 23.61 -13.16
CA ALA A 120 -0.95 23.34 -13.65
C ALA A 120 -1.45 21.94 -13.27
N VAL A 121 -0.62 20.91 -13.42
CA VAL A 121 -1.00 19.52 -13.14
C VAL A 121 -1.06 19.25 -11.63
N VAL A 122 0.01 19.58 -10.89
CA VAL A 122 0.13 19.25 -9.46
C VAL A 122 -0.68 20.21 -8.60
N GLY A 123 -0.60 21.52 -8.88
CA GLY A 123 -1.23 22.54 -8.05
C GLY A 123 -2.71 22.74 -8.32
N LYS A 124 -3.17 22.52 -9.57
CA LYS A 124 -4.55 22.81 -9.99
C LYS A 124 -5.33 21.60 -10.52
N GLY A 125 -4.70 20.44 -10.70
CA GLY A 125 -5.36 19.27 -11.29
C GLY A 125 -5.80 19.46 -12.74
N SER A 126 -5.13 20.35 -13.49
CA SER A 126 -5.49 20.68 -14.88
C SER A 126 -4.96 19.64 -15.87
N SER A 127 -5.54 19.61 -17.08
CA SER A 127 -5.03 18.81 -18.19
C SER A 127 -3.66 19.30 -18.65
N LEU A 128 -2.80 18.37 -19.06
CA LEU A 128 -1.56 18.69 -19.77
C LEU A 128 -1.90 18.99 -21.24
N LEU A 129 -1.39 20.11 -21.77
CA LEU A 129 -1.59 20.54 -23.16
C LEU A 129 -0.29 20.36 -23.96
N ALA A 130 -0.45 20.25 -25.29
CA ALA A 130 0.66 20.14 -26.25
C ALA A 130 1.30 21.49 -26.57
#